data_AF-A0A2H5V2U2-F1
#
_entry.id   AF-A0A2H5V2U2-F1
#
_cell.length_a   1.000
_cell.length_b   1.000
_cell.length_c   1.000
_cell.angle_alpha   90.00
_cell.angle_beta   90.00
_cell.angle_gamma   90.00
#
_symmetry.space_group_name_H-M   'P 1'
#
loop_
_entity.id
_entity.type
_entity.pdbx_description
1 polymer ?
#
loop_
_entity_poly.entity_id
_entity_poly.type
_entity_poly.pdbx_seq_one_letter_code
_entity_poly.pdbx_strand_id
1 'polypeptide(L)' 'MHKLRAGVVGVGSFGALHARAYFENPSTELVAVADID' A
#
# COMPACT_ATOMS: atom_id res chain seq x y z
N MET A 1 -4.07 5.68 18.74
CA MET A 1 -4.88 4.94 17.75
C MET A 1 -3.97 3.99 17.00
N HIS A 2 -4.35 2.72 16.79
CA HIS A 2 -3.53 1.75 16.06
C HIS A 2 -3.81 1.88 14.56
N LYS A 3 -2.77 2.08 13.75
CA LYS A 3 -2.90 2.15 12.28
C LYS A 3 -3.09 0.76 11.68
N LEU A 4 -3.81 0.66 10.57
CA LEU A 4 -3.90 -0.57 9.80
C LEU A 4 -2.62 -0.75 8.97
N ARG A 5 -1.94 -1.88 9.13
CA ARG A 5 -0.77 -2.23 8.32
C ARG A 5 -1.21 -2.83 7.00
N ALA A 6 -0.88 -2.17 5.91
CA ALA A 6 -1.27 -2.57 4.57
C ALA A 6 -0.05 -2.97 3.73
N GLY A 7 -0.19 -4.03 2.94
CA GLY A 7 0.77 -4.40 1.92
C GLY A 7 0.09 -4.50 0.56
N VAL A 8 0.85 -4.29 -0.52
CA VAL A 8 0.35 -4.41 -1.90
C VAL A 8 1.18 -5.45 -2.66
N VAL A 9 0.53 -6.45 -3.23
CA VAL A 9 1.15 -7.47 -4.09
C VAL A 9 0.57 -7.32 -5.49
N GLY A 10 1.43 -7.07 -6.48
CA GLY A 10 1.08 -6.56 -7.80
C GLY A 10 0.97 -5.04 -7.78
N VAL A 11 1.99 -4.35 -8.30
CA VAL A 11 2.21 -2.90 -8.31
C VAL A 11 2.21 -2.33 -9.75
N GLY A 12 1.44 -2.94 -10.65
CA GLY A 12 1.05 -2.32 -11.92
C GLY A 12 0.11 -1.10 -11.72
N SER A 13 -0.60 -0.68 -12.77
CA SER A 13 -1.38 0.58 -12.76
C SER A 13 -2.33 0.74 -11.56
N PHE A 14 -3.03 -0.32 -11.15
CA PHE A 14 -3.95 -0.27 -10.00
C PHE A 14 -3.25 -0.50 -8.65
N GLY A 15 -2.21 -1.32 -8.63
CA GLY A 15 -1.45 -1.60 -7.42
C GLY A 15 -0.71 -0.35 -6.92
N ALA A 16 -0.09 0.39 -7.84
CA ALA A 16 0.56 1.67 -7.53
C ALA A 16 -0.43 2.69 -6.94
N LEU A 17 -1.66 2.73 -7.46
CA LEU A 17 -2.72 3.60 -6.92
C LEU A 17 -3.10 3.22 -5.47
N HIS A 18 -3.24 1.93 -5.16
CA HIS A 18 -3.55 1.48 -3.81
C HIS A 18 -2.38 1.70 -2.84
N ALA A 19 -1.15 1.43 -3.28
CA ALA A 19 0.05 1.73 -2.50
C ALA A 19 0.09 3.22 -2.12
N ARG A 20 -0.20 4.10 -3.08
CA ARG A 20 -0.30 5.55 -2.83
C ARG A 20 -1.40 5.89 -1.84
N ALA A 21 -2.61 5.36 -2.02
CA ALA A 21 -3.73 5.61 -1.12
C ALA A 21 -3.44 5.15 0.32
N TYR A 22 -2.79 3.99 0.50
CA TYR A 22 -2.41 3.49 1.83
C TYR A 22 -1.24 4.26 2.45
N PHE A 23 -0.34 4.82 1.63
CA PHE A 23 0.72 5.68 2.12
C PHE A 23 0.20 7.05 2.60
N GLU A 24 -0.77 7.62 1.89
CA GLU A 24 -1.31 8.97 2.18
C GLU A 24 -2.40 8.97 3.26
N ASN A 25 -3.08 7.85 3.49
CA ASN A 25 -4.16 7.76 4.48
C ASN A 25 -3.59 7.71 5.91
N PRO A 26 -3.97 8.64 6.81
CA PRO A 26 -3.44 8.71 8.18
C PRO A 26 -3.83 7.50 9.05
N SER A 27 -4.85 6.74 8.65
CA SER A 27 -5.32 5.54 9.35
C SER A 27 -4.53 4.28 8.96
N THR A 28 -3.65 4.34 7.97
CA THR A 28 -2.87 3.22 7.46
C THR A 28 -1.37 3.46 7.55
N GLU A 29 -0.61 2.36 7.51
CA GLU A 29 0.84 2.31 7.34
C GLU A 29 1.11 1.31 6.21
N LEU A 30 1.66 1.78 5.08
CA LEU A 30 2.11 0.90 4.01
C LEU A 30 3.43 0.24 4.42
N VAL A 31 3.40 -1.06 4.72
CA VAL A 31 4.55 -1.79 5.28
C VAL A 31 5.30 -2.65 4.27
N ALA A 32 4.69 -2.96 3.12
CA ALA A 32 5.33 -3.78 2.09
C ALA A 32 4.70 -3.55 0.72
N VAL A 33 5.53 -3.63 -0.32
CA VAL A 33 5.11 -3.75 -1.71
C VAL A 33 5.91 -4.87 -2.38
N ALA A 34 5.29 -5.63 -3.28
CA ALA A 34 5.95 -6.68 -4.05
C ALA A 34 5.34 -6.80 -5.45
N ASP A 35 6.19 -6.97 -6.44
CA ASP A 35 5.84 -7.34 -7.82
C ASP A 35 6.89 -8.36 -8.34
N ILE A 36 6.58 -9.06 -9.42
CA ILE A 36 7.53 -9.93 -10.12
C ILE A 36 8.38 -9.16 -11.15
N ASP A 37 7.91 -7.99 -11.58
CA ASP A 37 8.64 -7.04 -12.42
C ASP A 37 9.58 -6.16 -11.60
#